data_AF-A0A932WWW3-F1
#
_entry.id   AF-A0A932WWW3-F1
#
_cell.length_a   1.000
_cell.length_b   1.000
_cell.length_c   1.000
_cell.angle_alpha   90.00
_cell.angle_beta   90.00
_cell.angle_gamma   90.00
#
_symmetry.space_group_name_H-M   'P 1'
#
loop_
_entity.id
_entity.type
_entity.pdbx_description
1 polymer ?
#
loop_
_entity_poly.entity_id
_entity_poly.type
_entity_poly.pdbx_seq_one_letter_code
_entity_poly.pdbx_strand_id
1 'polypeptide(L)'
;MSKGPVSNFIEHHYRHFNAAALMDAAKGYVTHLEEGGKMMITLAGAMSTAELGISLAEMIRQDKVSIISCTGANLEEDIMNLVAHSHYKRVTNY
;
A
#
# COMPACT_ATOMS: atom_id res chain seq x y z
N MET A 1 -8.36 -9.77 -17.38
CA MET A 1 -7.08 -10.38 -16.95
C MET A 1 -7.37 -11.51 -15.96
N SER A 2 -6.62 -12.61 -16.01
CA SER A 2 -6.74 -13.67 -15.00
C SER A 2 -6.26 -13.15 -13.64
N LYS A 3 -7.05 -13.35 -12.58
CA LYS A 3 -6.69 -12.94 -11.22
C LYS A 3 -5.53 -13.80 -10.70
N GLY A 4 -4.60 -13.16 -9.98
CA GLY A 4 -3.43 -13.82 -9.38
C GLY A 4 -3.80 -14.74 -8.21
N PRO A 5 -2.85 -15.57 -7.74
CA PRO A 5 -3.10 -16.55 -6.68
C PRO A 5 -3.60 -15.92 -5.36
N VAL A 6 -3.09 -14.73 -4.99
CA VAL A 6 -3.54 -14.00 -3.80
C VAL A 6 -5.00 -13.55 -3.94
N SER A 7 -5.37 -13.00 -5.09
CA SER A 7 -6.74 -12.58 -5.35
C SER A 7 -7.72 -13.76 -5.30
N ASN A 8 -7.34 -14.91 -5.87
CA ASN A 8 -8.14 -16.13 -5.83
C ASN A 8 -8.28 -16.67 -4.40
N PHE A 9 -7.22 -16.62 -3.61
CA PHE A 9 -7.24 -17.01 -2.20
C PHE A 9 -8.21 -16.13 -1.39
N ILE A 10 -8.09 -14.81 -1.50
CA ILE A 10 -8.97 -13.87 -0.77
C ILE A 10 -10.42 -14.07 -1.22
N GLU A 11 -10.68 -14.20 -2.53
CA GLU A 11 -12.04 -14.43 -3.05
C GLU A 11 -12.65 -15.73 -2.54
N HIS A 12 -11.85 -16.78 -2.41
CA HIS A 12 -12.34 -18.05 -1.89
C HIS A 12 -12.60 -18.00 -0.37
N HIS A 13 -11.69 -17.43 0.42
CA HIS A 13 -11.69 -17.57 1.88
C HIS A 13 -12.33 -16.39 2.65
N TYR A 14 -12.25 -15.15 2.14
CA TYR A 14 -12.57 -13.95 2.90
C TYR A 14 -14.02 -13.50 2.64
N ARG A 15 -14.99 -14.32 3.09
CA ARG A 15 -16.42 -14.13 2.75
C ARG A 15 -17.26 -13.43 3.80
N HIS A 16 -16.80 -13.34 5.04
CA HIS A 16 -17.61 -12.84 6.16
C HIS A 16 -16.81 -11.91 7.08
N PHE A 17 -17.53 -11.09 7.85
CA PHE A 17 -16.99 -10.15 8.83
C PHE A 17 -15.92 -9.22 8.23
N ASN A 18 -14.89 -8.88 9.00
CA ASN A 18 -13.81 -7.98 8.58
C ASN A 18 -13.02 -8.55 7.38
N ALA A 19 -13.03 -9.87 7.16
CA ALA A 19 -12.38 -10.46 6.00
C ALA A 19 -13.10 -10.06 4.70
N ALA A 20 -14.45 -10.06 4.70
CA ALA A 20 -15.23 -9.61 3.54
C ALA A 20 -14.95 -8.16 3.17
N ALA A 21 -14.77 -7.29 4.17
CA ALA A 21 -14.48 -5.87 3.95
C ALA A 21 -13.21 -5.65 3.13
N LEU A 22 -12.19 -6.52 3.25
CA LEU A 22 -10.99 -6.44 2.41
C LEU A 22 -11.31 -6.72 0.93
N MET A 23 -12.12 -7.73 0.65
CA MET A 23 -12.52 -8.07 -0.72
C MET A 23 -13.39 -6.97 -1.33
N ASP A 24 -14.32 -6.43 -0.56
CA ASP A 24 -15.20 -5.36 -1.01
C ASP A 24 -14.42 -4.07 -1.29
N ALA A 25 -13.46 -3.71 -0.42
CA ALA A 25 -12.56 -2.58 -0.65
C ALA A 25 -11.70 -2.78 -1.90
N ALA A 26 -11.16 -3.99 -2.12
CA ALA A 26 -10.36 -4.29 -3.31
C ALA A 26 -11.18 -4.17 -4.60
N LYS A 27 -12.42 -4.69 -4.61
CA LYS A 27 -13.34 -4.54 -5.75
C LYS A 27 -13.71 -3.08 -5.99
N GLY A 28 -14.08 -2.36 -4.95
CA GLY A 28 -14.44 -0.94 -5.03
C GLY A 28 -13.30 -0.09 -5.58
N TYR A 29 -12.06 -0.37 -5.17
CA TYR A 29 -10.89 0.32 -5.70
C TYR A 29 -10.65 0.04 -7.19
N VAL A 30 -10.80 -1.21 -7.64
CA VAL A 30 -10.71 -1.56 -9.07
C VAL A 30 -11.77 -0.80 -9.87
N THR A 31 -13.03 -0.83 -9.43
CA THR A 31 -14.12 -0.10 -10.10
C THR A 31 -13.85 1.41 -10.16
N HIS A 32 -13.41 2.02 -9.06
CA HIS A 32 -13.06 3.45 -9.02
C HIS A 32 -12.00 3.82 -10.07
N LEU A 33 -10.98 2.97 -10.26
CA LEU A 33 -9.96 3.19 -11.29
C LEU A 33 -10.50 2.97 -12.70
N GLU A 34 -11.30 1.93 -12.93
CA GLU A 34 -11.92 1.63 -14.23
C GLU A 34 -12.88 2.75 -14.70
N GLU A 35 -13.52 3.44 -13.76
CA GLU A 35 -14.37 4.60 -14.01
C GLU A 35 -13.57 5.90 -14.24
N GLY A 36 -12.23 5.83 -14.25
CA GLY A 36 -11.35 6.99 -14.44
C GLY A 36 -11.14 7.84 -13.19
N GLY A 37 -11.54 7.33 -12.02
CA GLY A 37 -11.31 7.97 -10.74
C GLY A 37 -9.82 8.07 -10.39
N LYS A 38 -9.47 9.10 -9.60
CA LYS A 38 -8.12 9.31 -9.08
C LYS A 38 -8.07 8.91 -7.60
N MET A 39 -6.99 8.26 -7.18
CA MET A 39 -6.87 7.71 -5.84
C MET A 39 -6.00 8.60 -4.95
N MET A 40 -6.54 8.98 -3.79
CA MET A 40 -5.82 9.63 -2.71
C MET A 40 -5.61 8.67 -1.54
N ILE A 41 -4.37 8.46 -1.12
CA ILE A 41 -4.03 7.63 0.05
C ILE A 41 -3.63 8.52 1.22
N THR A 42 -4.16 8.23 2.41
CA THR A 42 -3.73 8.83 3.67
C THR A 42 -2.88 7.84 4.48
N LEU A 43 -1.66 8.21 4.84
CA LEU A 43 -0.72 7.34 5.56
C LEU A 43 -0.42 7.84 6.97
N ALA A 44 -0.45 6.92 7.93
CA ALA A 44 0.07 7.15 9.26
C ALA A 44 1.61 7.06 9.27
N GLY A 45 2.26 7.74 10.22
CA GLY A 45 3.72 7.84 10.29
C GLY A 45 4.46 6.50 10.29
N ALA A 46 4.00 5.53 11.08
CA ALA A 46 4.65 4.21 11.17
C ALA A 46 4.59 3.36 9.89
N MET A 47 3.81 3.76 8.88
CA MET A 47 3.62 2.96 7.67
C MET A 47 4.83 2.94 6.73
N SER A 48 5.69 3.97 6.77
CA SER A 48 6.95 3.94 6.04
C SER A 48 7.93 2.95 6.68
N THR A 49 7.97 2.88 8.01
CA THR A 49 8.83 1.94 8.75
C THR A 49 8.36 0.50 8.58
N ALA A 50 7.05 0.30 8.37
CA ALA A 50 6.47 -0.97 7.96
C ALA A 50 6.72 -1.32 6.47
N GLU A 51 7.52 -0.51 5.77
CA GLU A 51 7.96 -0.70 4.38
C GLU A 51 6.80 -0.71 3.36
N LEU A 52 5.66 -0.09 3.70
CA LEU A 52 4.51 -0.02 2.80
C LEU A 52 4.84 0.76 1.50
N GLY A 53 5.86 1.62 1.56
CA GLY A 53 6.41 2.35 0.43
C GLY A 53 6.83 1.44 -0.75
N ILE A 54 7.28 0.21 -0.48
CA ILE A 54 7.68 -0.74 -1.54
C ILE A 54 6.49 -1.08 -2.45
N SER A 55 5.35 -1.42 -1.84
CA SER A 55 4.11 -1.72 -2.58
C SER A 55 3.53 -0.47 -3.23
N LEU A 56 3.53 0.66 -2.52
CA LEU A 56 3.00 1.92 -3.02
C LEU A 56 3.79 2.47 -4.21
N ALA A 57 5.12 2.35 -4.19
CA ALA A 57 5.96 2.82 -5.28
C ALA A 57 5.58 2.16 -6.62
N GLU A 58 5.28 0.85 -6.61
CA GLU A 58 4.81 0.17 -7.81
C GLU A 58 3.43 0.64 -8.24
N MET A 59 2.51 0.84 -7.29
CA MET A 59 1.17 1.33 -7.58
C MET A 59 1.18 2.76 -8.15
N ILE A 60 2.09 3.62 -7.69
CA ILE A 60 2.31 4.97 -8.24
C ILE A 60 2.85 4.87 -9.67
N ARG A 61 3.86 4.03 -9.93
CA ARG A 61 4.41 3.84 -11.28
C ARG A 61 3.38 3.33 -12.29
N GLN A 62 2.37 2.60 -11.83
CA GLN A 62 1.26 2.11 -12.64
C GLN A 62 0.06 3.07 -12.71
N ASP A 63 0.19 4.34 -12.27
CA ASP A 63 -0.88 5.36 -12.20
C ASP A 63 -2.13 4.92 -11.40
N LYS A 64 -1.95 4.02 -10.44
CA LYS A 64 -3.06 3.56 -9.56
C LYS A 64 -3.23 4.47 -8.35
N VAL A 65 -2.16 5.16 -7.92
CA VAL A 65 -2.17 6.13 -6.81
C VAL A 65 -1.78 7.50 -7.34
N SER A 66 -2.62 8.50 -7.11
CA SER A 66 -2.47 9.83 -7.69
C SER A 66 -2.08 10.90 -6.67
N ILE A 67 -2.53 10.75 -5.43
CA ILE A 67 -2.29 11.71 -4.35
C ILE A 67 -1.93 10.95 -3.07
N ILE A 68 -0.96 11.46 -2.31
CA ILE A 68 -0.62 10.95 -0.98
C ILE A 68 -0.68 12.11 0.01
N SER A 69 -1.43 11.92 1.09
CA SER A 69 -1.35 12.74 2.30
C SER A 69 -0.71 11.90 3.39
N CYS A 70 0.38 12.37 3.96
CA CYS A 70 1.15 11.63 4.95
C CYS A 70 1.70 12.57 6.02
N THR A 71 2.24 11.97 7.08
CA THR A 71 2.94 12.73 8.12
C THR A 71 4.37 13.06 7.66
N GLY A 72 5.01 14.06 8.27
CA GLY A 72 6.40 14.39 7.97
C GLY A 72 7.36 13.20 8.12
N ALA A 73 7.10 12.31 9.09
CA ALA A 73 7.91 11.12 9.34
C ALA A 73 8.02 10.20 8.12
N ASN A 74 6.96 10.08 7.32
CA ASN A 74 6.99 9.24 6.12
C ASN A 74 7.95 9.80 5.07
N LEU A 75 7.91 11.12 4.85
CA LEU A 75 8.78 11.79 3.89
C LEU A 75 10.24 11.80 4.35
N GLU A 76 10.47 12.08 5.64
CA GLU A 76 11.80 12.05 6.24
C GLU A 76 12.47 10.68 6.08
N GLU A 77 11.73 9.60 6.35
CA GLU A 77 12.25 8.25 6.24
C GLU A 77 12.45 7.80 4.79
N ASP A 78 11.58 8.19 3.86
CA ASP A 78 11.75 7.88 2.44
C ASP A 78 13.00 8.58 1.85
N ILE A 79 13.23 9.85 2.21
CA ILE A 79 14.45 10.59 1.85
C ILE A 79 15.68 9.94 2.51
N MET A 80 15.59 9.58 3.79
CA MET A 80 16.69 8.90 4.50
C MET A 80 17.05 7.57 3.82
N ASN A 81 16.05 6.77 3.43
CA ASN A 81 16.29 5.56 2.65
C ASN A 81 16.95 5.89 1.30
N LEU A 82 16.54 6.93 0.59
CA LEU A 82 17.17 7.31 -0.67
C LEU A 82 18.67 7.62 -0.52
N VAL A 83 19.08 8.32 0.55
CA VAL A 83 20.45 8.84 0.69
C VAL A 83 21.35 8.01 1.61
N ALA A 84 20.77 7.21 2.51
CA ALA A 84 21.49 6.57 3.60
C ALA A 84 20.96 5.17 3.96
N HIS A 85 20.23 4.48 3.07
CA HIS A 85 19.72 3.13 3.34
C HIS A 85 20.78 2.15 3.85
N SER A 86 22.03 2.25 3.35
CA SER A 86 23.16 1.41 3.79
C SER A 86 23.53 1.59 5.27
N HIS A 87 23.07 2.65 5.91
CA HIS A 87 23.26 2.92 7.33
C HIS A 87 22.10 2.40 8.20
N TYR A 88 21.00 1.97 7.59
CA TYR A 88 19.85 1.41 8.30
C TYR A 88 20.21 0.01 8.83
N LYS A 89 20.00 -0.20 10.13
CA LYS A 89 20.28 -1.47 10.80
C LYS A 89 19.15 -1.83 11.74
N ARG A 90 18.72 -3.09 11.69
CA ARG A 90 17.85 -3.64 12.74
C ARG A 90 18.65 -3.73 14.04
N VAL A 91 18.08 -3.18 15.10
CA VAL A 91 18.61 -3.35 16.46
C VAL A 91 18.20 -4.74 16.92
N THR A 92 19.17 -5.58 17.27
CA THR A 92 18.90 -6.91 17.80
C THR A 92 18.20 -6.81 19.16
N ASN A 93 17.23 -7.70 19.40
CA ASN A 93 16.47 -7.79 20.66
C ASN A 93 15.52 -6.61 20.96
N TYR A 94 15.09 -5.89 19.92
CA TYR A 94 13.96 -4.96 19.93
C TYR A 94 12.91 -5.48 18.94
#